data_AF-A0AAP0X2I7-F1
#
_entry.id   AF-A0AAP0X2I7-F1
#
_cell.length_a   1.000
_cell.length_b   1.000
_cell.length_c   1.000
_cell.angle_alpha   90.00
_cell.angle_beta   90.00
_cell.angle_gamma   90.00
#
_symmetry.space_group_name_H-M   'P 1'
#
loop_
_entity.id
_entity.type
_entity.pdbx_description
1 polymer ?
#
loop_
_entity_poly.entity_id
_entity_poly.type
_entity_poly.pdbx_seq_one_letter_code
_entity_poly.pdbx_strand_id
1 'polypeptide(L)'
;MSDEVLGCVMPYIHDSRDRDAVSLVCRRWYELDALTRKHVTIALCYTTSPDRLRRRFPHLESLKLKGKPRAAMFNLIPEDWGGYVTPWVNEIAVSFNCLKSLHFRRMIVRDSDLELLAQARGRVLQALKLDKCSGFSTDGLLHIGRSCRNLRILFLEESTIAERDGDWLHELALNNTVLETLNFYMTELNQVRFQDLELIAINCRSLNSLKISDFCEILDLVGLFRAAAVLEEFGGGSFSEQPSGYPTISFPPKLRRLGLTYMGKNEMPIVFPLASLLTKLDLLYAMLDTDDHCTLIQRCPNLEVLETRNVIGDRGLEVLARSCKRLKRLRIERGADEHEFEDEQGLVSQRGLIALAQGCLELEYLAVYVSDISNLSLEYIGTHLKNLCDFRLVLLEREERITDLPLDNGVRALLRGCQKLRRFALYLRPGGLTDEGLNYIGLYSQNVRWMLLGDVGLSDAGLLQFSKGCPSLQRLEIRGCVFSEHALAVAVTQLASLRYLWVQGYRASSMGRDLLLMARPYWNIELIPARRVVVNELAGEHVVAEHPAHILAYYSLAGQRTDFPETVIPLESSLCVTS
;
A
#
# COMPACT_ATOMS: atom_id res chain seq x y z
N MET A 1 -27.07 -19.38 -27.19
CA MET A 1 -25.61 -19.63 -27.18
C MET A 1 -25.42 -21.01 -26.56
N SER A 2 -24.68 -21.93 -27.19
CA SER A 2 -24.45 -23.25 -26.60
C SER A 2 -23.50 -23.15 -25.41
N ASP A 3 -23.53 -24.15 -24.53
CA ASP A 3 -22.67 -24.24 -23.36
C ASP A 3 -21.18 -24.29 -23.72
N GLU A 4 -20.81 -24.85 -24.88
CA GLU A 4 -19.42 -24.86 -25.33
C GLU A 4 -18.95 -23.45 -25.71
N VAL A 5 -19.80 -22.67 -26.40
CA VAL A 5 -19.47 -21.30 -26.79
C VAL A 5 -19.27 -20.43 -25.55
N LEU A 6 -20.09 -20.60 -24.52
CA LEU A 6 -19.96 -19.85 -23.28
C LEU A 6 -18.67 -20.20 -22.52
N GLY A 7 -18.29 -21.49 -22.48
CA GLY A 7 -17.02 -21.94 -21.93
C GLY A 7 -15.81 -21.32 -22.64
N CYS A 8 -15.90 -21.08 -23.95
CA CYS A 8 -14.87 -20.39 -24.73
C CYS A 8 -14.83 -18.87 -24.47
N VAL A 9 -15.97 -18.23 -24.15
CA VAL A 9 -16.04 -16.78 -23.90
C VAL A 9 -15.51 -16.42 -22.51
N MET A 10 -15.82 -17.23 -21.48
CA MET A 10 -15.48 -16.90 -20.09
C MET A 10 -14.01 -16.55 -19.81
N PRO A 11 -13.00 -17.23 -20.41
CA PRO A 11 -11.59 -16.89 -20.25
C PRO A 11 -11.20 -15.49 -20.74
N TYR A 12 -11.98 -14.88 -21.65
CA TYR A 12 -11.72 -13.53 -22.19
C TYR A 12 -12.29 -12.42 -21.30
N ILE A 13 -13.07 -12.76 -20.27
CA ILE A 13 -13.60 -11.79 -19.30
C ILE A 13 -12.59 -11.62 -18.17
N HIS A 14 -11.77 -10.58 -18.24
CA HIS A 14 -10.68 -10.34 -17.29
C HIS A 14 -11.05 -9.41 -16.12
N ASP A 15 -11.97 -8.47 -16.29
CA ASP A 15 -12.38 -7.57 -15.19
C ASP A 15 -13.12 -8.36 -14.11
N SER A 16 -12.63 -8.24 -12.87
CA SER A 16 -13.19 -8.95 -11.72
C SER A 16 -14.67 -8.66 -11.47
N ARG A 17 -15.14 -7.43 -11.73
CA ARG A 17 -16.54 -7.02 -11.53
C ARG A 17 -17.45 -7.59 -12.59
N ASP A 18 -16.97 -7.67 -13.83
CA ASP A 18 -17.73 -8.31 -14.91
C ASP A 18 -17.90 -9.79 -14.61
N ARG A 19 -16.85 -10.45 -14.14
CA ARG A 19 -16.91 -11.83 -13.69
C ARG A 19 -17.84 -12.02 -12.47
N ASP A 20 -17.88 -11.06 -11.55
CA ASP A 20 -18.83 -11.08 -10.43
C ASP A 20 -20.28 -11.00 -10.94
N ALA A 21 -20.57 -10.09 -11.88
CA ALA A 21 -21.89 -9.97 -12.51
C ALA A 21 -22.28 -11.25 -13.28
N VAL A 22 -21.36 -11.78 -14.09
CA VAL A 22 -21.52 -13.05 -14.84
C VAL A 22 -21.90 -14.20 -13.92
N SER A 23 -21.23 -14.30 -12.76
CA SER A 23 -21.48 -15.39 -11.81
C SER A 23 -22.88 -15.39 -11.19
N LEU A 24 -23.63 -14.29 -11.32
CA LEU A 24 -24.96 -14.12 -10.73
C LEU A 24 -26.11 -14.30 -11.75
N VAL A 25 -25.81 -14.51 -13.04
CA VAL A 25 -26.83 -14.63 -14.09
C VAL A 25 -27.67 -15.90 -13.94
N CYS A 26 -27.03 -17.06 -13.80
CA CYS A 26 -27.70 -18.34 -13.56
C CYS A 26 -26.72 -19.38 -12.98
N ARG A 27 -27.24 -20.53 -12.54
CA ARG A 27 -26.42 -21.63 -11.96
C ARG A 27 -25.30 -22.08 -12.89
N ARG A 28 -25.57 -22.18 -14.20
CA ARG A 28 -24.57 -22.61 -15.18
C ARG A 28 -23.42 -21.61 -15.32
N TRP A 29 -23.73 -20.31 -15.35
CA TRP A 29 -22.71 -19.26 -15.42
C TRP A 29 -21.92 -19.17 -14.11
N TYR A 30 -22.57 -19.40 -12.97
CA TYR A 30 -21.93 -19.53 -11.67
C TYR A 30 -20.88 -20.65 -11.65
N GLU A 31 -21.20 -21.83 -12.20
CA GLU A 31 -20.29 -22.98 -12.30
C GLU A 31 -19.15 -22.75 -13.30
N LEU A 32 -19.45 -22.19 -14.48
CA LEU A 32 -18.41 -21.88 -15.47
C LEU A 32 -17.46 -20.81 -14.95
N ASP A 33 -17.96 -19.81 -14.22
CA ASP A 33 -17.11 -18.85 -13.52
C ASP A 33 -16.20 -19.55 -12.50
N ALA A 34 -16.75 -20.44 -11.67
CA ALA A 34 -15.98 -21.20 -10.68
C ALA A 34 -14.80 -21.94 -11.32
N LEU A 35 -15.04 -22.61 -12.45
CA LEU A 35 -14.05 -23.44 -13.12
C LEU A 35 -13.00 -22.63 -13.91
N THR A 36 -13.34 -21.42 -14.36
CA THR A 36 -12.47 -20.61 -15.24
C THR A 36 -11.81 -19.43 -14.53
N ARG A 37 -12.16 -19.15 -13.27
CA ARG A 37 -11.58 -18.03 -12.51
C ARG A 37 -10.12 -18.34 -12.17
N LYS A 38 -9.21 -17.57 -12.76
CA LYS A 38 -7.75 -17.79 -12.58
C LYS A 38 -7.13 -17.03 -11.42
N HIS A 39 -7.69 -15.86 -11.07
CA HIS A 39 -7.15 -15.00 -10.02
C HIS A 39 -8.24 -14.57 -9.04
N VAL A 40 -7.90 -14.59 -7.75
CA VAL A 40 -8.74 -14.08 -6.66
C VAL A 40 -7.88 -13.24 -5.71
N THR A 41 -8.41 -12.07 -5.33
CA THR A 41 -7.87 -11.25 -4.24
C THR A 41 -8.84 -11.28 -3.05
N ILE A 42 -8.36 -11.70 -1.89
CA ILE A 42 -9.06 -11.61 -0.61
C ILE A 42 -8.49 -10.42 0.14
N ALA A 43 -9.31 -9.36 0.29
CA ALA A 43 -8.87 -8.08 0.87
C ALA A 43 -8.68 -8.12 2.40
N LEU A 44 -9.19 -9.16 3.07
CA LEU A 44 -8.98 -9.48 4.47
C LEU A 44 -9.12 -11.01 4.63
N CYS A 45 -8.06 -11.70 5.04
CA CYS A 45 -8.00 -13.17 5.09
C CYS A 45 -9.08 -13.79 6.00
N TYR A 46 -9.57 -13.06 6.99
CA TYR A 46 -10.62 -13.52 7.90
C TYR A 46 -12.05 -13.41 7.33
N THR A 47 -12.25 -12.94 6.09
CA THR A 47 -13.59 -12.82 5.49
C THR A 47 -14.17 -14.16 5.00
N THR A 48 -13.32 -15.18 4.81
CA THR A 48 -13.71 -16.51 4.32
C THR A 48 -12.67 -17.56 4.75
N SER A 49 -13.03 -18.84 4.68
CA SER A 49 -12.09 -19.94 4.92
C SER A 49 -11.37 -20.39 3.63
N PRO A 50 -10.17 -21.02 3.76
CA PRO A 50 -9.50 -21.67 2.65
C PRO A 50 -10.37 -22.73 1.94
N ASP A 51 -11.09 -23.57 2.69
CA ASP A 51 -12.01 -24.56 2.13
C ASP A 51 -13.12 -23.94 1.28
N ARG A 52 -13.73 -22.83 1.75
CA ARG A 52 -14.77 -22.14 0.97
C ARG A 52 -14.20 -21.59 -0.34
N LEU A 53 -12.98 -21.04 -0.31
CA LEU A 53 -12.30 -20.59 -1.52
C LEU A 53 -12.09 -21.76 -2.49
N ARG A 54 -11.56 -22.88 -2.00
CA ARG A 54 -11.32 -24.09 -2.80
C ARG A 54 -12.58 -24.59 -3.48
N ARG A 55 -13.68 -24.72 -2.73
CA ARG A 55 -14.97 -25.18 -3.26
C ARG A 55 -15.51 -24.25 -4.33
N ARG A 56 -15.27 -22.94 -4.20
CA ARG A 56 -15.74 -21.95 -5.18
C ARG A 56 -14.85 -21.87 -6.41
N PHE A 57 -13.53 -21.97 -6.27
CA PHE A 57 -12.56 -21.77 -7.34
C PHE A 57 -11.47 -22.86 -7.32
N PRO A 58 -11.77 -24.08 -7.79
CA PRO A 58 -10.86 -25.23 -7.68
C PRO A 58 -9.62 -25.14 -8.59
N HIS A 59 -9.68 -24.37 -9.68
CA HIS A 59 -8.60 -24.25 -10.69
C HIS A 59 -7.85 -22.92 -10.62
N LEU A 60 -7.76 -22.34 -9.43
CA LEU A 60 -7.10 -21.05 -9.23
C LEU A 60 -5.62 -21.12 -9.60
N GLU A 61 -5.14 -20.17 -10.40
CA GLU A 61 -3.73 -20.05 -10.79
C GLU A 61 -2.98 -18.98 -9.98
N SER A 62 -3.70 -18.00 -9.45
CA SER A 62 -3.13 -16.89 -8.67
C SER A 62 -4.02 -16.49 -7.50
N LEU A 63 -3.43 -16.36 -6.31
CA LEU A 63 -4.12 -15.95 -5.09
C LEU A 63 -3.39 -14.79 -4.42
N LYS A 64 -4.14 -13.73 -4.10
CA LYS A 64 -3.68 -12.64 -3.25
C LYS A 64 -4.47 -12.59 -1.95
N LEU A 65 -3.78 -12.64 -0.82
CA LEU A 65 -4.35 -12.52 0.51
C LEU A 65 -3.80 -11.27 1.20
N LYS A 66 -4.65 -10.57 1.95
CA LYS A 66 -4.24 -9.49 2.83
C LYS A 66 -4.62 -9.81 4.27
N GLY A 67 -3.69 -9.67 5.21
CA GLY A 67 -3.91 -9.90 6.63
C GLY A 67 -4.23 -8.60 7.38
N LYS A 68 -3.25 -8.11 8.15
CA LYS A 68 -3.37 -6.96 9.04
C LYS A 68 -4.01 -5.73 8.38
N PRO A 69 -4.77 -4.90 9.13
CA PRO A 69 -5.26 -3.59 8.71
C PRO A 69 -4.17 -2.69 8.12
N ARG A 70 -4.57 -1.63 7.39
CA ARG A 70 -3.62 -0.62 6.88
C ARG A 70 -2.91 0.16 7.97
N ALA A 71 -3.57 0.33 9.12
CA ALA A 71 -2.98 0.89 10.31
C ALA A 71 -1.70 0.17 10.78
N ALA A 72 -1.48 -1.11 10.42
CA ALA A 72 -0.23 -1.81 10.73
C ALA A 72 1.00 -1.21 10.05
N MET A 73 0.84 -0.55 8.90
CA MET A 73 1.94 0.14 8.21
C MET A 73 2.41 1.42 8.93
N PHE A 74 1.73 1.81 10.00
CA PHE A 74 2.04 2.98 10.83
C PHE A 74 2.24 2.58 12.30
N ASN A 75 2.62 1.32 12.55
CA ASN A 75 2.87 0.76 13.88
C ASN A 75 1.67 0.85 14.86
N LEU A 76 0.45 0.98 14.33
CA LEU A 76 -0.75 1.12 15.16
C LEU A 76 -1.30 -0.25 15.61
N ILE A 77 -1.19 -1.28 14.77
CA ILE A 77 -1.75 -2.61 15.04
C ILE A 77 -0.72 -3.47 15.80
N PRO A 78 -1.12 -4.29 16.80
CA PRO A 78 -0.22 -5.24 17.43
C PRO A 78 0.44 -6.20 16.43
N GLU A 79 1.71 -6.55 16.65
CA GLU A 79 2.45 -7.44 15.74
C GLU A 79 1.84 -8.84 15.65
N ASP A 80 1.33 -9.33 16.78
CA ASP A 80 0.64 -10.60 16.94
C ASP A 80 -0.87 -10.52 16.66
N TRP A 81 -1.38 -9.39 16.13
CA TRP A 81 -2.81 -9.19 15.87
C TRP A 81 -3.47 -10.34 15.11
N GLY A 82 -2.74 -10.95 14.17
CA GLY A 82 -3.20 -12.03 13.32
C GLY A 82 -2.76 -11.87 11.86
N GLY A 83 -3.42 -12.60 10.97
CA GLY A 83 -3.10 -12.71 9.56
C GLY A 83 -2.16 -13.86 9.24
N TYR A 84 -2.23 -14.97 9.98
CA TYR A 84 -1.40 -16.15 9.75
C TYR A 84 -1.70 -16.83 8.40
N VAL A 85 -0.67 -17.13 7.63
CA VAL A 85 -0.83 -17.82 6.33
C VAL A 85 -0.96 -19.34 6.48
N THR A 86 -0.55 -19.93 7.60
CA THR A 86 -0.49 -21.40 7.79
C THR A 86 -1.76 -22.15 7.36
N PRO A 87 -2.99 -21.73 7.73
CA PRO A 87 -4.21 -22.43 7.27
C PRO A 87 -4.40 -22.37 5.75
N TRP A 88 -3.99 -21.25 5.13
CA TRP A 88 -4.04 -21.08 3.68
C TRP A 88 -3.00 -21.95 2.99
N VAL A 89 -1.77 -21.97 3.50
CA VAL A 89 -0.68 -22.76 2.95
C VAL A 89 -0.96 -24.26 3.02
N ASN A 90 -1.52 -24.75 4.14
CA ASN A 90 -1.93 -26.14 4.29
C ASN A 90 -2.97 -26.53 3.23
N GLU A 91 -3.99 -25.71 3.01
CA GLU A 91 -5.00 -25.96 1.97
C GLU A 91 -4.39 -25.85 0.56
N ILE A 92 -3.48 -24.90 0.34
CA ILE A 92 -2.76 -24.74 -0.94
C ILE A 92 -1.99 -26.00 -1.28
N ALA A 93 -1.25 -26.55 -0.32
CA ALA A 93 -0.42 -27.73 -0.51
C ALA A 93 -1.24 -28.95 -0.95
N VAL A 94 -2.42 -29.15 -0.34
CA VAL A 94 -3.29 -30.31 -0.59
C VAL A 94 -4.17 -30.14 -1.83
N SER A 95 -4.78 -28.97 -1.99
CA SER A 95 -5.95 -28.83 -2.87
C SER A 95 -5.74 -27.96 -4.11
N PHE A 96 -4.91 -26.92 -4.02
CA PHE A 96 -4.75 -25.93 -5.10
C PHE A 96 -3.65 -26.31 -6.10
N ASN A 97 -3.88 -27.35 -6.88
CA ASN A 97 -2.88 -27.95 -7.78
C ASN A 97 -2.49 -27.09 -8.98
N CYS A 98 -3.32 -26.10 -9.35
CA CYS A 98 -3.07 -25.19 -10.47
C CYS A 98 -2.34 -23.90 -10.06
N LEU A 99 -2.10 -23.69 -8.77
CA LEU A 99 -1.62 -22.42 -8.23
C LEU A 99 -0.15 -22.19 -8.57
N LYS A 100 0.13 -21.09 -9.27
CA LYS A 100 1.47 -20.68 -9.73
C LYS A 100 1.90 -19.36 -9.12
N SER A 101 0.97 -18.56 -8.60
CA SER A 101 1.25 -17.23 -8.09
C SER A 101 0.60 -17.01 -6.72
N LEU A 102 1.43 -16.65 -5.74
CA LEU A 102 1.04 -16.32 -4.38
C LEU A 102 1.46 -14.90 -4.04
N HIS A 103 0.54 -14.15 -3.43
CA HIS A 103 0.80 -12.83 -2.90
C HIS A 103 0.20 -12.73 -1.50
N PHE A 104 1.04 -12.80 -0.48
CA PHE A 104 0.69 -12.48 0.90
C PHE A 104 1.07 -11.04 1.18
N ARG A 105 0.11 -10.26 1.71
CA ARG A 105 0.36 -8.85 2.06
C ARG A 105 -0.03 -8.57 3.50
N ARG A 106 0.93 -8.09 4.31
CA ARG A 106 0.74 -7.83 5.75
C ARG A 106 0.21 -9.06 6.47
N MET A 107 0.89 -10.18 6.27
CA MET A 107 0.56 -11.48 6.85
C MET A 107 1.73 -12.01 7.66
N ILE A 108 1.43 -12.91 8.59
CA ILE A 108 2.43 -13.62 9.38
C ILE A 108 2.73 -14.94 8.65
N VAL A 109 3.98 -15.10 8.23
CA VAL A 109 4.50 -16.23 7.47
C VAL A 109 5.59 -16.88 8.29
N ARG A 110 5.56 -18.20 8.47
CA ARG A 110 6.60 -18.96 9.19
C ARG A 110 7.50 -19.68 8.21
N ASP A 111 8.71 -20.03 8.65
CA ASP A 111 9.63 -20.85 7.85
C ASP A 111 9.01 -22.20 7.46
N SER A 112 8.25 -22.83 8.37
CA SER A 112 7.52 -24.08 8.07
C SER A 112 6.45 -23.91 6.99
N ASP A 113 5.86 -22.71 6.86
CA ASP A 113 4.90 -22.42 5.79
C ASP A 113 5.63 -22.33 4.44
N LEU A 114 6.80 -21.69 4.40
CA LEU A 114 7.62 -21.56 3.20
C LEU A 114 8.22 -22.91 2.78
N GLU A 115 8.66 -23.71 3.73
CA GLU A 115 9.12 -25.08 3.48
C GLU A 115 7.99 -25.93 2.87
N LEU A 116 6.79 -25.92 3.46
CA LEU A 116 5.65 -26.66 2.93
C LEU A 116 5.25 -26.19 1.53
N LEU A 117 5.27 -24.87 1.27
CA LEU A 117 5.05 -24.33 -0.08
C LEU A 117 6.13 -24.79 -1.06
N ALA A 118 7.40 -24.77 -0.66
CA ALA A 118 8.52 -25.22 -1.48
C ALA A 118 8.37 -26.70 -1.86
N GLN A 119 8.02 -27.55 -0.90
CA GLN A 119 7.81 -28.99 -1.10
C GLN A 119 6.59 -29.26 -2.00
N ALA A 120 5.46 -28.60 -1.73
CA ALA A 120 4.21 -28.88 -2.42
C ALA A 120 4.09 -28.22 -3.80
N ARG A 121 4.69 -27.05 -4.00
CA ARG A 121 4.51 -26.21 -5.19
C ARG A 121 5.79 -25.71 -5.83
N GLY A 122 6.99 -26.01 -5.29
CA GLY A 122 8.24 -25.46 -5.79
C GLY A 122 8.47 -25.67 -7.30
N ARG A 123 8.10 -26.83 -7.84
CA ARG A 123 8.25 -27.11 -9.28
C ARG A 123 7.36 -26.27 -10.20
N VAL A 124 6.26 -25.71 -9.68
CA VAL A 124 5.25 -24.98 -10.49
C VAL A 124 5.11 -23.51 -10.10
N LEU A 125 5.62 -23.11 -8.94
CA LEU A 125 5.50 -21.74 -8.44
C LEU A 125 6.32 -20.78 -9.31
N GLN A 126 5.64 -19.80 -9.88
CA GLN A 126 6.21 -18.78 -10.76
C GLN A 126 6.29 -17.41 -10.09
N ALA A 127 5.46 -17.12 -9.09
CA ALA A 127 5.53 -15.86 -8.37
C ALA A 127 5.23 -16.07 -6.88
N LEU A 128 6.14 -15.61 -6.03
CA LEU A 128 5.95 -15.51 -4.59
C LEU A 128 6.18 -14.07 -4.16
N LYS A 129 5.13 -13.46 -3.60
CA LYS A 129 5.19 -12.10 -3.06
C LYS A 129 4.84 -12.13 -1.58
N LEU A 130 5.83 -11.85 -0.75
CA LEU A 130 5.73 -11.59 0.68
C LEU A 130 5.87 -10.07 0.84
N ASP A 131 4.75 -9.36 0.77
CA ASP A 131 4.70 -7.89 0.73
C ASP A 131 4.36 -7.35 2.12
N LYS A 132 5.33 -6.74 2.81
CA LYS A 132 5.18 -6.28 4.20
C LYS A 132 4.78 -7.41 5.15
N CYS A 133 5.36 -8.59 4.99
CA CYS A 133 5.08 -9.75 5.83
C CYS A 133 6.10 -9.85 6.97
N SER A 134 5.80 -10.67 7.97
CA SER A 134 6.72 -10.92 9.11
C SER A 134 6.63 -12.37 9.60
N GLY A 135 7.58 -12.78 10.44
CA GLY A 135 7.56 -14.08 11.14
C GLY A 135 8.41 -15.20 10.53
N PHE A 136 9.18 -14.90 9.48
CA PHE A 136 10.05 -15.84 8.78
C PHE A 136 11.51 -15.36 8.79
N SER A 137 12.41 -16.25 8.42
CA SER A 137 13.86 -16.04 8.37
C SER A 137 14.43 -16.39 6.99
N THR A 138 15.73 -16.20 6.84
CA THR A 138 16.46 -16.64 5.64
C THR A 138 16.40 -18.16 5.42
N ASP A 139 16.14 -18.97 6.45
CA ASP A 139 15.96 -20.42 6.31
C ASP A 139 14.70 -20.75 5.49
N GLY A 140 13.59 -20.07 5.75
CA GLY A 140 12.38 -20.21 4.95
C GLY A 140 12.61 -19.84 3.48
N LEU A 141 13.39 -18.79 3.23
CA LEU A 141 13.78 -18.38 1.87
C LEU A 141 14.73 -19.37 1.20
N LEU A 142 15.61 -20.03 1.97
CA LEU A 142 16.54 -21.04 1.47
C LEU A 142 15.78 -22.22 0.85
N HIS A 143 14.68 -22.67 1.47
CA HIS A 143 13.81 -23.70 0.89
C HIS A 143 13.22 -23.28 -0.46
N ILE A 144 12.83 -22.01 -0.60
CA ILE A 144 12.32 -21.44 -1.84
C ILE A 144 13.43 -21.40 -2.90
N GLY A 145 14.62 -20.88 -2.57
CA GLY A 145 15.77 -20.80 -3.48
C GLY A 145 16.18 -22.18 -4.04
N ARG A 146 16.16 -23.22 -3.20
CA ARG A 146 16.49 -24.60 -3.61
C ARG A 146 15.43 -25.27 -4.48
N SER A 147 14.16 -25.03 -4.18
CA SER A 147 13.05 -25.83 -4.75
C SER A 147 12.34 -25.14 -5.92
N CYS A 148 12.31 -23.81 -5.94
CA CYS A 148 11.47 -23.03 -6.87
C CYS A 148 12.21 -22.61 -8.15
N ARG A 149 12.58 -23.59 -8.98
CA ARG A 149 13.38 -23.35 -10.20
C ARG A 149 12.66 -22.57 -11.32
N ASN A 150 11.32 -22.55 -11.28
CA ASN A 150 10.49 -21.83 -12.26
C ASN A 150 10.03 -20.45 -11.76
N LEU A 151 10.62 -19.96 -10.67
CA LEU A 151 10.23 -18.70 -10.04
C LEU A 151 10.66 -17.51 -10.92
N ARG A 152 9.68 -16.78 -11.44
CA ARG A 152 9.87 -15.55 -12.23
C ARG A 152 9.84 -14.30 -11.36
N ILE A 153 9.09 -14.33 -10.25
CA ILE A 153 8.98 -13.19 -9.33
C ILE A 153 9.21 -13.64 -7.90
N LEU A 154 10.23 -13.08 -7.25
CA LEU A 154 10.40 -13.10 -5.81
C LEU A 154 10.31 -11.65 -5.30
N PHE A 155 9.33 -11.38 -4.43
CA PHE A 155 9.07 -10.04 -3.91
C PHE A 155 8.95 -10.10 -2.39
N LEU A 156 9.79 -9.35 -1.69
CA LEU A 156 9.98 -9.34 -0.24
C LEU A 156 9.90 -7.92 0.35
N GLU A 157 9.55 -6.92 -0.47
CA GLU A 157 9.59 -5.49 -0.12
C GLU A 157 8.94 -5.17 1.23
N GLU A 158 9.66 -4.42 2.07
CA GLU A 158 9.25 -4.00 3.43
C GLU A 158 8.84 -5.16 4.37
N SER A 159 9.29 -6.40 4.10
CA SER A 159 9.08 -7.51 5.03
C SER A 159 10.13 -7.52 6.13
N THR A 160 9.73 -7.85 7.35
CA THR A 160 10.64 -8.10 8.47
C THR A 160 11.12 -9.54 8.42
N ILE A 161 12.41 -9.74 8.17
CA ILE A 161 13.02 -11.06 7.94
C ILE A 161 14.15 -11.23 8.95
N ALA A 162 14.12 -12.32 9.71
CA ALA A 162 15.24 -12.65 10.58
C ALA A 162 16.42 -13.16 9.73
N GLU A 163 17.48 -12.36 9.58
CA GLU A 163 18.65 -12.72 8.80
C GLU A 163 19.59 -13.64 9.59
N ARG A 164 19.91 -14.81 9.01
CA ARG A 164 20.92 -15.73 9.54
C ARG A 164 22.15 -15.81 8.64
N ASP A 165 21.93 -15.80 7.32
CA ASP A 165 22.94 -15.89 6.27
C ASP A 165 22.40 -15.34 4.92
N GLY A 166 23.27 -15.31 3.91
CA GLY A 166 22.93 -14.95 2.53
C GLY A 166 22.70 -16.15 1.59
N ASP A 167 22.65 -17.39 2.09
CA ASP A 167 22.70 -18.59 1.25
C ASP A 167 21.42 -18.78 0.42
N TRP A 168 20.29 -18.24 0.89
CA TRP A 168 19.04 -18.26 0.14
C TRP A 168 19.17 -17.63 -1.25
N LEU A 169 19.95 -16.55 -1.36
CA LEU A 169 20.20 -15.86 -2.63
C LEU A 169 21.19 -16.62 -3.49
N HIS A 170 22.21 -17.22 -2.88
CA HIS A 170 23.16 -18.07 -3.58
C HIS A 170 22.48 -19.25 -4.26
N GLU A 171 21.61 -19.96 -3.53
CA GLU A 171 20.85 -21.07 -4.07
C GLU A 171 19.92 -20.60 -5.19
N LEU A 172 19.32 -19.42 -5.06
CA LEU A 172 18.53 -18.84 -6.14
C LEU A 172 19.39 -18.57 -7.39
N ALA A 173 20.59 -18.01 -7.21
CA ALA A 173 21.53 -17.72 -8.29
C ALA A 173 22.00 -18.96 -9.05
N LEU A 174 22.21 -20.07 -8.34
CA LEU A 174 22.63 -21.34 -8.92
C LEU A 174 21.49 -22.10 -9.61
N ASN A 175 20.27 -22.03 -9.08
CA ASN A 175 19.17 -22.90 -9.49
C ASN A 175 18.12 -22.23 -10.38
N ASN A 176 18.15 -20.91 -10.55
CA ASN A 176 17.13 -20.16 -11.31
C ASN A 176 17.72 -19.50 -12.57
N THR A 177 17.01 -19.66 -13.69
CA THR A 177 17.38 -19.06 -14.99
C THR A 177 16.23 -18.28 -15.65
N VAL A 178 15.09 -18.15 -14.95
CA VAL A 178 13.85 -17.57 -15.50
C VAL A 178 13.37 -16.34 -14.72
N LEU A 179 14.17 -15.87 -13.75
CA LEU A 179 13.82 -14.73 -12.90
C LEU A 179 13.63 -13.46 -13.73
N GLU A 180 12.53 -12.77 -13.48
CA GLU A 180 12.14 -11.50 -14.13
C GLU A 180 12.14 -10.36 -13.13
N THR A 181 11.73 -10.62 -11.90
CA THR A 181 11.69 -9.65 -10.82
C THR A 181 12.26 -10.24 -9.54
N LEU A 182 13.28 -9.59 -9.01
CA LEU A 182 13.80 -9.82 -7.67
C LEU A 182 13.66 -8.52 -6.88
N ASN A 183 12.89 -8.54 -5.80
CA ASN A 183 12.69 -7.37 -4.97
C ASN A 183 12.81 -7.76 -3.51
N PHE A 184 13.81 -7.22 -2.83
CA PHE A 184 13.98 -7.25 -1.37
C PHE A 184 14.31 -5.84 -0.87
N TYR A 185 13.67 -4.83 -1.47
CA TYR A 185 13.81 -3.42 -1.09
C TYR A 185 13.26 -3.16 0.32
N MET A 186 13.88 -2.24 1.07
CA MET A 186 13.47 -1.92 2.44
C MET A 186 13.42 -3.16 3.35
N THR A 187 14.44 -4.02 3.25
CA THR A 187 14.64 -5.16 4.15
C THR A 187 15.98 -5.03 4.85
N GLU A 188 16.12 -5.60 6.04
CA GLU A 188 17.39 -5.63 6.79
C GLU A 188 18.19 -6.90 6.43
N LEU A 189 18.52 -7.06 5.13
CA LEU A 189 19.30 -8.18 4.61
C LEU A 189 20.71 -7.72 4.21
N ASN A 190 21.67 -7.92 5.11
CA ASN A 190 23.02 -7.37 5.06
C ASN A 190 24.06 -8.43 4.65
N GLN A 191 23.73 -9.72 4.74
CA GLN A 191 24.64 -10.83 4.43
C GLN A 191 24.53 -11.31 2.97
N VAL A 192 23.75 -10.61 2.14
CA VAL A 192 23.65 -10.83 0.71
C VAL A 192 24.96 -10.46 0.00
N ARG A 193 25.50 -11.41 -0.78
CA ARG A 193 26.74 -11.20 -1.56
C ARG A 193 26.42 -10.61 -2.94
N PHE A 194 27.11 -9.55 -3.33
CA PHE A 194 26.90 -8.91 -4.63
C PHE A 194 27.24 -9.83 -5.81
N GLN A 195 28.17 -10.78 -5.63
CA GLN A 195 28.51 -11.77 -6.65
C GLN A 195 27.32 -12.68 -6.99
N ASP A 196 26.45 -12.98 -6.02
CA ASP A 196 25.24 -13.77 -6.27
C ASP A 196 24.22 -12.96 -7.10
N LEU A 197 24.13 -11.65 -6.87
CA LEU A 197 23.28 -10.77 -7.70
C LEU A 197 23.82 -10.65 -9.13
N GLU A 198 25.13 -10.54 -9.31
CA GLU A 198 25.76 -10.56 -10.63
C GLU A 198 25.52 -11.91 -11.33
N LEU A 199 25.66 -13.03 -10.62
CA LEU A 199 25.39 -14.36 -11.15
C LEU A 199 23.92 -14.52 -11.58
N ILE A 200 22.97 -13.98 -10.81
CA ILE A 200 21.56 -13.92 -11.20
C ILE A 200 21.39 -13.13 -12.49
N ALA A 201 22.02 -11.96 -12.63
CA ALA A 201 21.95 -11.16 -13.85
C ALA A 201 22.53 -11.89 -15.08
N ILE A 202 23.59 -12.68 -14.88
CA ILE A 202 24.20 -13.50 -15.95
C ILE A 202 23.26 -14.65 -16.36
N ASN A 203 22.67 -15.34 -15.39
CA ASN A 203 21.86 -16.55 -15.61
C ASN A 203 20.43 -16.22 -16.07
N CYS A 204 19.84 -15.13 -15.57
CA CYS A 204 18.45 -14.75 -15.81
C CYS A 204 18.35 -13.66 -16.88
N ARG A 205 18.33 -14.07 -18.15
CA ARG A 205 18.27 -13.15 -19.31
C ARG A 205 16.98 -12.34 -19.42
N SER A 206 15.97 -12.64 -18.61
CA SER A 206 14.68 -11.94 -18.55
C SER A 206 14.54 -11.00 -17.34
N LEU A 207 15.59 -10.84 -16.53
CA LEU A 207 15.61 -10.00 -15.34
C LEU A 207 15.39 -8.52 -15.72
N ASN A 208 14.17 -8.03 -15.53
CA ASN A 208 13.75 -6.69 -15.93
C ASN A 208 13.55 -5.74 -14.74
N SER A 209 13.39 -6.26 -13.53
CA SER A 209 13.22 -5.46 -12.32
C SER A 209 14.05 -6.04 -11.18
N LEU A 210 14.94 -5.23 -10.64
CA LEU A 210 15.76 -5.58 -9.49
C LEU A 210 15.67 -4.46 -8.45
N LYS A 211 15.15 -4.77 -7.27
CA LYS A 211 15.28 -3.88 -6.12
C LYS A 211 15.94 -4.61 -4.96
N ILE A 212 16.97 -3.99 -4.41
CA ILE A 212 17.85 -4.59 -3.41
C ILE A 212 17.77 -3.82 -2.09
N SER A 213 18.30 -4.39 -1.02
CA SER A 213 18.45 -3.68 0.25
C SER A 213 19.50 -2.57 0.17
N ASP A 214 19.51 -1.70 1.16
CA ASP A 214 20.31 -0.48 1.22
C ASP A 214 21.75 -0.70 1.72
N PHE A 215 22.20 -1.95 1.84
CA PHE A 215 23.57 -2.31 2.29
C PHE A 215 24.52 -2.67 1.14
N CYS A 216 24.03 -2.70 -0.10
CA CYS A 216 24.85 -3.00 -1.25
C CYS A 216 25.45 -1.72 -1.84
N GLU A 217 26.77 -1.56 -1.75
CA GLU A 217 27.49 -0.44 -2.35
C GLU A 217 27.33 -0.44 -3.88
N ILE A 218 26.97 0.70 -4.46
CA ILE A 218 26.63 0.78 -5.89
C ILE A 218 27.85 0.50 -6.79
N LEU A 219 29.07 0.76 -6.30
CA LEU A 219 30.32 0.44 -7.01
C LEU A 219 30.55 -1.07 -7.15
N ASP A 220 30.08 -1.88 -6.20
CA ASP A 220 30.17 -3.34 -6.28
C ASP A 220 29.19 -3.94 -7.32
N LEU A 221 28.20 -3.16 -7.75
CA LEU A 221 27.16 -3.58 -8.70
C LEU A 221 27.53 -3.32 -10.17
N VAL A 222 28.75 -2.84 -10.46
CA VAL A 222 29.18 -2.54 -11.84
C VAL A 222 29.15 -3.81 -12.72
N GLY A 223 29.57 -4.96 -12.19
CA GLY A 223 29.49 -6.25 -12.90
C GLY A 223 28.04 -6.63 -13.22
N LEU A 224 27.16 -6.46 -12.23
CA LEU A 224 25.71 -6.67 -12.38
C LEU A 224 25.11 -5.78 -13.46
N PHE A 225 25.36 -4.47 -13.45
CA PHE A 225 24.79 -3.55 -14.44
C PHE A 225 25.24 -3.87 -15.87
N ARG A 226 26.48 -4.36 -16.05
CA ARG A 226 26.96 -4.84 -17.35
C ARG A 226 26.25 -6.12 -17.79
N ALA A 227 25.99 -7.05 -16.87
CA ALA A 227 25.32 -8.31 -17.17
C ALA A 227 23.81 -8.12 -17.43
N ALA A 228 23.15 -7.22 -16.70
CA ALA A 228 21.71 -7.00 -16.71
C ALA A 228 21.23 -6.08 -17.85
N ALA A 229 21.58 -6.40 -19.10
CA ALA A 229 21.32 -5.52 -20.27
C ALA A 229 19.83 -5.22 -20.55
N VAL A 230 18.91 -6.08 -20.07
CA VAL A 230 17.46 -5.90 -20.24
C VAL A 230 16.76 -5.22 -19.05
N LEU A 231 17.52 -4.82 -18.02
CA LEU A 231 16.97 -4.24 -16.81
C LEU A 231 16.26 -2.92 -17.11
N GLU A 232 15.00 -2.82 -16.69
CA GLU A 232 14.15 -1.65 -16.86
C GLU A 232 13.89 -0.92 -15.54
N GLU A 233 14.01 -1.63 -14.42
CA GLU A 233 13.84 -1.08 -13.07
C GLU A 233 14.99 -1.47 -12.15
N PHE A 234 15.53 -0.47 -11.48
CA PHE A 234 16.51 -0.63 -10.40
C PHE A 234 16.09 0.17 -9.18
N GLY A 235 16.22 -0.41 -7.99
CA GLY A 235 15.98 0.27 -6.73
C GLY A 235 16.92 -0.21 -5.61
N GLY A 236 17.27 0.67 -4.69
CA GLY A 236 18.22 0.39 -3.61
C GLY A 236 19.64 0.83 -3.96
N GLY A 237 20.61 0.20 -3.30
CA GLY A 237 22.02 0.57 -3.37
C GLY A 237 22.39 1.70 -2.41
N SER A 238 23.60 1.65 -1.87
CA SER A 238 24.17 2.69 -1.00
C SER A 238 25.34 3.40 -1.68
N PHE A 239 25.72 4.52 -1.06
CA PHE A 239 26.88 5.31 -1.44
C PHE A 239 27.78 5.49 -0.22
N SER A 240 29.02 5.05 -0.33
CA SER A 240 30.11 5.36 0.60
C SER A 240 30.53 6.83 0.53
N GLU A 241 31.17 7.32 1.61
CA GLU A 241 31.64 8.70 1.77
C GLU A 241 32.78 9.11 0.81
N GLN A 242 33.37 8.17 0.05
CA GLN A 242 34.48 8.46 -0.87
C GLN A 242 34.02 8.50 -2.35
N PRO A 243 33.80 9.69 -2.94
CA PRO A 243 33.07 9.85 -4.20
C PRO A 243 33.85 9.56 -5.49
N SER A 244 35.12 9.14 -5.41
CA SER A 244 36.03 9.13 -6.57
C SER A 244 35.69 8.09 -7.66
N GLY A 245 34.83 7.11 -7.38
CA GLY A 245 34.49 6.02 -8.30
C GLY A 245 33.18 6.17 -9.08
N TYR A 246 32.21 6.95 -8.59
CA TYR A 246 30.84 6.96 -9.13
C TYR A 246 30.67 7.43 -10.59
N PRO A 247 31.49 8.37 -11.12
CA PRO A 247 31.38 8.77 -12.53
C PRO A 247 31.62 7.62 -13.54
N THR A 248 32.19 6.50 -13.10
CA THR A 248 32.41 5.31 -13.93
C THR A 248 31.19 4.39 -14.05
N ILE A 249 30.13 4.65 -13.26
CA ILE A 249 28.90 3.85 -13.29
C ILE A 249 28.17 4.08 -14.60
N SER A 250 27.85 2.98 -15.27
CA SER A 250 27.01 2.97 -16.46
C SER A 250 25.81 2.09 -16.19
N PHE A 251 24.63 2.70 -16.13
CA PHE A 251 23.38 1.99 -15.93
C PHE A 251 22.97 1.21 -17.20
N PRO A 252 22.19 0.14 -17.05
CA PRO A 252 21.62 -0.58 -18.19
C PRO A 252 20.84 0.35 -19.15
N PRO A 253 20.98 0.20 -20.48
CA PRO A 253 20.42 1.14 -21.45
C PRO A 253 18.88 1.14 -21.51
N LYS A 254 18.25 0.06 -21.03
CA LYS A 254 16.79 -0.07 -20.94
C LYS A 254 16.21 0.46 -19.63
N LEU A 255 17.03 1.00 -18.73
CA LEU A 255 16.56 1.50 -17.44
C LEU A 255 15.59 2.68 -17.63
N ARG A 256 14.40 2.58 -17.04
CA ARG A 256 13.33 3.60 -17.11
C ARG A 256 12.73 3.91 -15.75
N ARG A 257 12.95 3.06 -14.75
CA ARG A 257 12.42 3.17 -13.39
C ARG A 257 13.60 3.10 -12.42
N LEU A 258 13.81 4.14 -11.62
CA LEU A 258 14.99 4.26 -10.77
C LEU A 258 14.62 4.72 -9.36
N GLY A 259 15.26 4.16 -8.35
CA GLY A 259 15.25 4.68 -6.98
C GLY A 259 16.53 4.34 -6.23
N LEU A 260 17.45 5.29 -6.12
CA LEU A 260 18.73 5.08 -5.45
C LEU A 260 18.63 5.54 -3.99
N THR A 261 18.88 4.64 -3.05
CA THR A 261 18.82 4.96 -1.61
C THR A 261 20.07 5.78 -1.24
N TYR A 262 19.89 6.78 -0.38
CA TYR A 262 20.95 7.66 0.13
C TYR A 262 21.72 8.46 -0.93
N MET A 263 21.22 8.54 -2.18
CA MET A 263 21.83 9.36 -3.22
C MET A 263 21.84 10.83 -2.79
N GLY A 264 23.04 11.41 -2.69
CA GLY A 264 23.25 12.82 -2.39
C GLY A 264 23.55 13.65 -3.64
N LYS A 265 23.82 14.93 -3.40
CA LYS A 265 24.13 15.93 -4.43
C LYS A 265 25.32 15.56 -5.32
N ASN A 266 26.35 14.98 -4.73
CA ASN A 266 27.60 14.64 -5.42
C ASN A 266 27.42 13.42 -6.34
N GLU A 267 26.54 12.51 -5.97
CA GLU A 267 26.25 11.26 -6.68
C GLU A 267 25.17 11.46 -7.75
N MET A 268 24.23 12.39 -7.54
CA MET A 268 23.14 12.72 -8.47
C MET A 268 23.54 12.80 -9.96
N PRO A 269 24.71 13.34 -10.36
CA PRO A 269 25.11 13.40 -11.76
C PRO A 269 25.14 12.05 -12.50
N ILE A 270 25.28 10.91 -11.81
CA ILE A 270 25.23 9.58 -12.44
C ILE A 270 23.87 9.28 -13.09
N VAL A 271 22.81 9.98 -12.67
CA VAL A 271 21.45 9.81 -13.20
C VAL A 271 21.22 10.65 -14.45
N PHE A 272 21.97 11.75 -14.63
CA PHE A 272 21.74 12.70 -15.72
C PHE A 272 21.77 12.07 -17.13
N PRO A 273 22.67 11.12 -17.46
CA PRO A 273 22.70 10.49 -18.78
C PRO A 273 21.40 9.74 -19.15
N LEU A 274 20.63 9.28 -18.18
CA LEU A 274 19.37 8.56 -18.40
C LEU A 274 18.11 9.36 -18.00
N ALA A 275 18.26 10.56 -17.44
CA ALA A 275 17.16 11.34 -16.88
C ALA A 275 16.00 11.56 -17.88
N SER A 276 16.33 11.82 -19.15
CA SER A 276 15.32 12.02 -20.20
C SER A 276 14.51 10.77 -20.56
N LEU A 277 15.01 9.58 -20.20
CA LEU A 277 14.37 8.29 -20.43
C LEU A 277 13.49 7.85 -19.25
N LEU A 278 13.66 8.45 -18.07
CA LEU A 278 12.98 8.02 -16.86
C LEU A 278 11.46 8.25 -16.94
N THR A 279 10.73 7.22 -16.56
CA THR A 279 9.25 7.21 -16.44
C THR A 279 8.81 7.04 -14.99
N LYS A 280 9.65 6.45 -14.13
CA LYS A 280 9.46 6.41 -12.68
C LYS A 280 10.74 6.84 -11.97
N LEU A 281 10.60 7.70 -10.98
CA LEU A 281 11.67 8.12 -10.09
C LEU A 281 11.19 8.01 -8.64
N ASP A 282 11.97 7.32 -7.82
CA ASP A 282 11.73 7.14 -6.39
C ASP A 282 12.88 7.80 -5.61
N LEU A 283 12.55 8.93 -4.97
CA LEU A 283 13.44 9.77 -4.18
C LEU A 283 13.05 9.72 -2.69
N LEU A 284 12.25 8.73 -2.25
CA LEU A 284 11.80 8.65 -0.86
C LEU A 284 12.96 8.59 0.14
N TYR A 285 14.04 7.91 -0.23
CA TYR A 285 15.22 7.72 0.62
C TYR A 285 16.47 8.42 0.06
N ALA A 286 16.29 9.36 -0.86
CA ALA A 286 17.40 10.18 -1.36
C ALA A 286 17.76 11.27 -0.34
N MET A 287 19.04 11.65 -0.31
CA MET A 287 19.60 12.71 0.54
C MET A 287 19.80 13.99 -0.28
N LEU A 288 18.74 14.39 -0.99
CA LEU A 288 18.71 15.57 -1.85
C LEU A 288 17.91 16.70 -1.21
N ASP A 289 18.36 17.93 -1.42
CA ASP A 289 17.69 19.15 -0.99
C ASP A 289 16.66 19.66 -2.04
N THR A 290 15.96 20.76 -1.76
CA THR A 290 14.97 21.31 -2.72
C THR A 290 15.60 21.79 -4.04
N ASP A 291 16.85 22.27 -4.06
CA ASP A 291 17.59 22.71 -5.27
C ASP A 291 17.94 21.51 -6.17
N ASP A 292 18.38 20.42 -5.54
CA ASP A 292 18.74 19.19 -6.21
C ASP A 292 17.50 18.51 -6.81
N HIS A 293 16.37 18.49 -6.08
CA HIS A 293 15.08 18.05 -6.61
C HIS A 293 14.67 18.83 -7.87
N CYS A 294 14.74 20.17 -7.83
CA CYS A 294 14.45 21.00 -9.00
C CYS A 294 15.36 20.62 -10.19
N THR A 295 16.66 20.50 -9.93
CA THR A 295 17.68 20.19 -10.94
C THR A 295 17.40 18.85 -11.63
N LEU A 296 17.11 17.80 -10.86
CA LEU A 296 16.87 16.47 -11.41
C LEU A 296 15.52 16.39 -12.14
N ILE A 297 14.43 16.90 -11.53
CA ILE A 297 13.08 16.86 -12.12
C ILE A 297 13.04 17.59 -13.46
N GLN A 298 13.72 18.72 -13.59
CA GLN A 298 13.77 19.48 -14.84
C GLN A 298 14.36 18.68 -16.02
N ARG A 299 15.17 17.65 -15.74
CA ARG A 299 15.79 16.78 -16.75
C ARG A 299 14.94 15.55 -17.11
N CYS A 300 13.79 15.36 -16.45
CA CYS A 300 12.93 14.17 -16.58
C CYS A 300 11.57 14.48 -17.25
N PRO A 301 11.50 14.93 -18.51
CA PRO A 301 10.23 15.34 -19.14
C PRO A 301 9.23 14.20 -19.36
N ASN A 302 9.69 12.94 -19.39
CA ASN A 302 8.86 11.75 -19.59
C ASN A 302 8.38 11.10 -18.29
N LEU A 303 8.58 11.75 -17.15
CA LEU A 303 8.23 11.21 -15.84
C LEU A 303 6.71 11.03 -15.70
N GLU A 304 6.30 9.79 -15.39
CA GLU A 304 4.90 9.41 -15.15
C GLU A 304 4.63 9.15 -13.66
N VAL A 305 5.64 8.73 -12.91
CA VAL A 305 5.55 8.40 -11.48
C VAL A 305 6.69 9.05 -10.71
N LEU A 306 6.35 9.84 -9.69
CA LEU A 306 7.30 10.40 -8.74
C LEU A 306 6.89 10.02 -7.31
N GLU A 307 7.81 9.44 -6.56
CA GLU A 307 7.70 9.19 -5.13
C GLU A 307 8.84 9.97 -4.44
N THR A 308 8.55 10.81 -3.45
CA THR A 308 9.51 11.73 -2.82
C THR A 308 9.10 12.09 -1.40
N ARG A 309 10.00 12.66 -0.60
CA ARG A 309 9.65 13.37 0.64
C ARG A 309 9.16 14.80 0.35
N ASN A 310 8.55 15.44 1.34
CA ASN A 310 8.08 16.83 1.33
C ASN A 310 9.20 17.86 1.06
N VAL A 311 10.48 17.50 1.25
CA VAL A 311 11.66 18.30 0.86
C VAL A 311 11.62 18.80 -0.60
N ILE A 312 10.84 18.16 -1.49
CA ILE A 312 10.58 18.69 -2.83
C ILE A 312 10.06 20.14 -2.80
N GLY A 313 9.32 20.51 -1.76
CA GLY A 313 8.76 21.84 -1.56
C GLY A 313 7.80 22.31 -2.66
N ASP A 314 7.23 23.49 -2.45
CA ASP A 314 6.44 24.17 -3.48
C ASP A 314 7.24 24.41 -4.76
N ARG A 315 8.52 24.74 -4.61
CA ARG A 315 9.38 25.13 -5.74
C ARG A 315 9.68 23.92 -6.63
N GLY A 316 9.94 22.75 -6.06
CA GLY A 316 10.06 21.51 -6.82
C GLY A 316 8.73 21.11 -7.48
N LEU A 317 7.59 21.35 -6.82
CA LEU A 317 6.26 21.16 -7.43
C LEU A 317 6.01 22.10 -8.61
N GLU A 318 6.44 23.36 -8.53
CA GLU A 318 6.36 24.30 -9.65
C GLU A 318 7.22 23.84 -10.85
N VAL A 319 8.42 23.32 -10.59
CA VAL A 319 9.28 22.75 -11.64
C VAL A 319 8.64 21.49 -12.24
N LEU A 320 8.12 20.59 -11.40
CA LEU A 320 7.41 19.39 -11.82
C LEU A 320 6.21 19.73 -12.71
N ALA A 321 5.41 20.72 -12.29
CA ALA A 321 4.27 21.23 -13.03
C ALA A 321 4.64 21.75 -14.42
N ARG A 322 5.82 22.36 -14.59
CA ARG A 322 6.28 22.89 -15.88
C ARG A 322 6.93 21.82 -16.76
N SER A 323 7.69 20.89 -16.18
CA SER A 323 8.54 19.94 -16.91
C SER A 323 7.88 18.59 -17.21
N CYS A 324 7.04 18.06 -16.32
CA CYS A 324 6.58 16.66 -16.37
C CYS A 324 5.07 16.58 -16.68
N LYS A 325 4.71 16.83 -17.94
CA LYS A 325 3.29 16.88 -18.37
C LYS A 325 2.58 15.53 -18.40
N ARG A 326 3.32 14.43 -18.42
CA ARG A 326 2.82 13.04 -18.43
C ARG A 326 2.70 12.43 -17.04
N LEU A 327 2.83 13.25 -15.99
CA LEU A 327 2.78 12.76 -14.62
C LEU A 327 1.38 12.20 -14.30
N LYS A 328 1.33 10.92 -13.96
CA LYS A 328 0.10 10.17 -13.61
C LYS A 328 0.02 9.89 -12.12
N ARG A 329 1.16 9.75 -11.43
CA ARG A 329 1.19 9.39 -10.00
C ARG A 329 2.23 10.22 -9.25
N LEU A 330 1.78 10.91 -8.21
CA LEU A 330 2.64 11.63 -7.29
C LEU A 330 2.38 11.17 -5.85
N ARG A 331 3.46 10.80 -5.14
CA ARG A 331 3.45 10.52 -3.71
C ARG A 331 4.50 11.40 -3.03
N ILE A 332 4.07 12.22 -2.09
CA ILE A 332 4.91 13.05 -1.24
C ILE A 332 4.70 12.57 0.18
N GLU A 333 5.68 11.88 0.75
CA GLU A 333 5.69 11.46 2.16
C GLU A 333 6.25 12.54 3.07
N ARG A 334 5.92 12.45 4.36
CA ARG A 334 6.53 13.31 5.39
C ARG A 334 8.03 13.01 5.51
N GLY A 335 8.85 14.06 5.53
CA GLY A 335 10.28 14.00 5.86
C GLY A 335 10.56 13.85 7.34
N ALA A 336 11.83 13.93 7.74
CA ALA A 336 12.21 13.87 9.14
C ALA A 336 11.99 15.26 9.75
N ASP A 337 11.19 15.36 10.82
CA ASP A 337 10.93 16.64 11.51
C ASP A 337 12.14 17.14 12.33
N GLU A 338 13.29 16.47 12.24
CA GLU A 338 14.49 16.84 12.97
C GLU A 338 15.10 18.12 12.36
N HIS A 339 15.23 19.12 13.23
CA HIS A 339 15.58 20.52 12.96
C HIS A 339 16.94 20.78 12.28
N GLU A 340 17.63 19.76 11.76
CA GLU A 340 19.02 19.92 11.30
C GLU A 340 19.21 19.87 9.78
N PHE A 341 18.24 19.40 8.98
CA PHE A 341 18.47 19.20 7.53
C PHE A 341 17.32 19.55 6.57
N GLU A 342 16.19 20.10 7.02
CA GLU A 342 15.15 20.60 6.11
C GLU A 342 15.33 22.11 5.87
N ASP A 343 15.78 22.49 4.68
CA ASP A 343 15.76 23.87 4.20
C ASP A 343 14.40 24.53 4.48
N GLU A 344 14.35 25.82 4.80
CA GLU A 344 13.09 26.60 4.95
C GLU A 344 12.16 26.49 3.71
N GLN A 345 12.68 26.01 2.58
CA GLN A 345 11.97 25.81 1.32
C GLN A 345 11.34 24.42 1.14
N GLY A 346 11.61 23.46 2.04
CA GLY A 346 11.12 22.07 2.02
C GLY A 346 9.65 21.89 2.41
N LEU A 347 8.83 22.94 2.31
CA LEU A 347 7.41 22.94 2.68
C LEU A 347 6.53 22.86 1.43
N VAL A 348 5.52 21.99 1.47
CA VAL A 348 4.48 21.88 0.44
C VAL A 348 3.22 22.57 0.93
N SER A 349 2.71 23.53 0.16
CA SER A 349 1.55 24.35 0.47
C SER A 349 0.52 24.40 -0.67
N GLN A 350 -0.53 25.22 -0.49
CA GLN A 350 -1.46 25.61 -1.54
C GLN A 350 -0.77 26.10 -2.83
N ARG A 351 0.40 26.74 -2.73
CA ARG A 351 1.11 27.26 -3.91
C ARG A 351 1.57 26.13 -4.83
N GLY A 352 2.27 25.14 -4.27
CA GLY A 352 2.72 23.96 -5.01
C GLY A 352 1.56 23.13 -5.54
N LEU A 353 0.49 22.97 -4.75
CA LEU A 353 -0.70 22.23 -5.18
C LEU A 353 -1.45 22.91 -6.34
N ILE A 354 -1.59 24.24 -6.32
CA ILE A 354 -2.20 24.99 -7.42
C ILE A 354 -1.36 24.85 -8.69
N ALA A 355 -0.05 25.04 -8.59
CA ALA A 355 0.87 24.87 -9.72
C ALA A 355 0.78 23.46 -10.31
N LEU A 356 0.80 22.43 -9.46
CA LEU A 356 0.65 21.03 -9.87
C LEU A 356 -0.69 20.78 -10.58
N ALA A 357 -1.79 21.27 -10.01
CA ALA A 357 -3.13 21.10 -10.57
C ALA A 357 -3.25 21.70 -11.98
N GLN A 358 -2.57 22.82 -12.25
CA GLN A 358 -2.54 23.43 -13.58
C GLN A 358 -1.54 22.77 -14.54
N GLY A 359 -0.46 22.20 -14.01
CA GLY A 359 0.66 21.69 -14.79
C GLY A 359 0.52 20.24 -15.24
N CYS A 360 0.04 19.36 -14.37
CA CYS A 360 0.06 17.90 -14.52
C CYS A 360 -1.37 17.33 -14.64
N LEU A 361 -2.03 17.60 -15.77
CA LEU A 361 -3.46 17.30 -15.99
C LEU A 361 -3.78 15.80 -16.14
N GLU A 362 -2.76 14.97 -16.37
CA GLU A 362 -2.89 13.52 -16.49
C GLU A 362 -2.85 12.78 -15.14
N LEU A 363 -2.80 13.50 -14.01
CA LEU A 363 -2.74 12.89 -12.68
C LEU A 363 -3.96 12.00 -12.39
N GLU A 364 -3.66 10.75 -12.03
CA GLU A 364 -4.60 9.71 -11.62
C GLU A 364 -4.48 9.38 -10.12
N TYR A 365 -3.29 9.59 -9.54
CA TYR A 365 -2.98 9.35 -8.14
C TYR A 365 -2.22 10.54 -7.55
N LEU A 366 -2.73 11.11 -6.46
CA LEU A 366 -2.06 12.14 -5.68
C LEU A 366 -2.17 11.78 -4.20
N ALA A 367 -1.02 11.53 -3.56
CA ALA A 367 -0.93 11.39 -2.10
C ALA A 367 0.11 12.37 -1.57
N VAL A 368 -0.29 13.25 -0.65
CA VAL A 368 0.54 14.37 -0.22
C VAL A 368 0.40 14.64 1.28
N TYR A 369 1.53 14.76 1.96
CA TYR A 369 1.64 15.43 3.25
C TYR A 369 1.95 16.91 3.01
N VAL A 370 1.08 17.80 3.48
CA VAL A 370 1.16 19.26 3.27
C VAL A 370 1.35 19.99 4.59
N SER A 371 2.08 21.10 4.56
CA SER A 371 2.28 21.98 5.72
C SER A 371 1.21 23.07 5.82
N ASP A 372 0.67 23.52 4.68
CA ASP A 372 -0.42 24.51 4.62
C ASP A 372 -1.36 24.20 3.44
N ILE A 373 -2.61 24.67 3.52
CA ILE A 373 -3.67 24.34 2.57
C ILE A 373 -4.74 25.44 2.52
N SER A 374 -5.49 25.50 1.41
CA SER A 374 -6.64 26.41 1.26
C SER A 374 -7.78 25.80 0.45
N ASN A 375 -8.99 26.33 0.60
CA ASN A 375 -10.15 25.95 -0.22
C ASN A 375 -9.84 26.13 -1.71
N LEU A 376 -9.16 27.24 -2.06
CA LEU A 376 -8.77 27.54 -3.44
C LEU A 376 -7.90 26.45 -4.07
N SER A 377 -6.93 25.89 -3.33
CA SER A 377 -6.09 24.81 -3.87
C SER A 377 -6.89 23.54 -4.20
N LEU A 378 -7.88 23.19 -3.36
CA LEU A 378 -8.76 22.05 -3.58
C LEU A 378 -9.74 22.30 -4.74
N GLU A 379 -10.22 23.54 -4.90
CA GLU A 379 -11.02 23.97 -6.06
C GLU A 379 -10.22 23.81 -7.36
N TYR A 380 -8.93 24.17 -7.37
CA TYR A 380 -8.07 24.01 -8.53
C TYR A 380 -7.87 22.54 -8.90
N ILE A 381 -7.65 21.67 -7.91
CA ILE A 381 -7.60 20.22 -8.11
C ILE A 381 -8.90 19.72 -8.73
N GLY A 382 -10.04 20.07 -8.14
CA GLY A 382 -11.36 19.72 -8.66
C GLY A 382 -11.58 20.23 -10.09
N THR A 383 -11.09 21.43 -10.39
CA THR A 383 -11.28 22.08 -11.69
C THR A 383 -10.44 21.44 -12.79
N HIS A 384 -9.19 21.09 -12.52
CA HIS A 384 -8.23 20.69 -13.56
C HIS A 384 -7.96 19.17 -13.61
N LEU A 385 -7.87 18.48 -12.47
CA LEU A 385 -7.43 17.09 -12.39
C LEU A 385 -8.58 16.08 -12.57
N LYS A 386 -9.15 16.04 -13.78
CA LYS A 386 -10.35 15.22 -14.08
C LYS A 386 -10.12 13.70 -14.13
N ASN A 387 -8.86 13.28 -14.24
CA ASN A 387 -8.50 11.85 -14.29
C ASN A 387 -8.23 11.23 -12.92
N LEU A 388 -8.30 12.05 -11.86
CA LEU A 388 -7.94 11.62 -10.50
C LEU A 388 -8.84 10.49 -10.00
N CYS A 389 -8.21 9.37 -9.64
CA CYS A 389 -8.85 8.14 -9.17
C CYS A 389 -8.54 7.86 -7.69
N ASP A 390 -7.41 8.35 -7.18
CA ASP A 390 -6.96 8.20 -5.79
C ASP A 390 -6.39 9.53 -5.31
N PHE A 391 -7.07 10.19 -4.37
CA PHE A 391 -6.62 11.44 -3.76
C PHE A 391 -6.44 11.24 -2.27
N ARG A 392 -5.28 11.63 -1.73
CA ARG A 392 -4.95 11.53 -0.32
C ARG A 392 -4.23 12.78 0.13
N LEU A 393 -4.76 13.44 1.14
CA LEU A 393 -4.16 14.62 1.74
C LEU A 393 -4.06 14.43 3.25
N VAL A 394 -2.87 14.70 3.79
CA VAL A 394 -2.61 14.79 5.23
C VAL A 394 -2.04 16.17 5.52
N LEU A 395 -2.72 16.96 6.33
CA LEU A 395 -2.22 18.24 6.82
C LEU A 395 -1.37 18.00 8.07
N LEU A 396 -0.10 18.42 8.03
CA LEU A 396 0.83 18.32 9.14
C LEU A 396 0.47 19.34 10.23
N GLU A 397 0.75 19.00 11.49
CA GLU A 397 0.43 19.86 12.65
C GLU A 397 1.52 20.90 12.97
N ARG A 398 2.58 20.97 12.14
CA ARG A 398 3.76 21.84 12.37
C ARG A 398 3.40 23.32 12.39
N GLU A 399 2.52 23.76 11.49
CA GLU A 399 2.14 25.17 11.39
C GLU A 399 1.06 25.51 12.42
N GLU A 400 1.29 26.54 13.24
CA GLU A 400 0.31 27.01 14.23
C GLU A 400 -0.96 27.52 13.53
N ARG A 401 -0.79 28.34 12.48
CA ARG A 401 -1.86 28.97 11.71
C ARG A 401 -1.87 28.43 10.28
N ILE A 402 -3.02 27.91 9.88
CA ILE A 402 -3.30 27.46 8.51
C ILE A 402 -4.02 28.59 7.78
N THR A 403 -3.70 28.78 6.50
CA THR A 403 -4.17 29.93 5.71
C THR A 403 -5.70 30.04 5.66
N ASP A 404 -6.39 28.92 5.44
CA ASP A 404 -7.83 28.93 5.17
C ASP A 404 -8.49 27.65 5.70
N LEU A 405 -8.97 27.71 6.95
CA LEU A 405 -9.82 26.72 7.59
C LEU A 405 -11.15 27.37 8.02
N PRO A 406 -12.30 26.67 7.92
CA PRO A 406 -12.48 25.27 7.49
C PRO A 406 -12.47 25.07 5.95
N LEU A 407 -12.19 23.84 5.50
CA LEU A 407 -12.01 23.46 4.08
C LEU A 407 -13.29 23.00 3.35
N ASP A 408 -14.47 23.30 3.88
CA ASP A 408 -15.74 22.71 3.43
C ASP A 408 -16.02 22.93 1.93
N ASN A 409 -15.78 24.15 1.44
CA ASN A 409 -16.08 24.54 0.06
C ASN A 409 -15.08 23.95 -0.95
N GLY A 410 -13.80 23.88 -0.56
CA GLY A 410 -12.74 23.28 -1.34
C GLY A 410 -12.95 21.77 -1.49
N VAL A 411 -13.29 21.08 -0.40
CA VAL A 411 -13.65 19.64 -0.45
C VAL A 411 -14.87 19.41 -1.33
N ARG A 412 -15.90 20.26 -1.22
CA ARG A 412 -17.08 20.20 -2.10
C ARG A 412 -16.69 20.35 -3.57
N ALA A 413 -15.87 21.34 -3.92
CA ALA A 413 -15.45 21.59 -5.30
C ALA A 413 -14.59 20.44 -5.85
N LEU A 414 -13.65 19.93 -5.05
CA LEU A 414 -12.82 18.78 -5.40
C LEU A 414 -13.67 17.56 -5.74
N LEU A 415 -14.60 17.17 -4.86
CA LEU A 415 -15.41 15.98 -5.05
C LEU A 415 -16.43 16.13 -6.20
N ARG A 416 -16.94 17.35 -6.44
CA ARG A 416 -17.77 17.63 -7.62
C ARG A 416 -16.95 17.63 -8.92
N GLY A 417 -15.68 18.00 -8.85
CA GLY A 417 -14.80 18.08 -10.01
C GLY A 417 -14.21 16.73 -10.44
N CYS A 418 -13.75 15.93 -9.48
CA CYS A 418 -13.03 14.69 -9.70
C CYS A 418 -13.95 13.45 -9.64
N GLN A 419 -14.82 13.31 -10.65
CA GLN A 419 -15.87 12.27 -10.67
C GLN A 419 -15.35 10.83 -10.85
N LYS A 420 -14.07 10.65 -11.23
CA LYS A 420 -13.43 9.32 -11.34
C LYS A 420 -12.88 8.79 -10.01
N LEU A 421 -12.94 9.57 -8.92
CA LEU A 421 -12.42 9.17 -7.62
C LEU A 421 -13.04 7.86 -7.13
N ARG A 422 -12.17 6.92 -6.77
CA ARG A 422 -12.51 5.63 -6.15
C ARG A 422 -11.93 5.48 -4.75
N ARG A 423 -10.92 6.30 -4.42
CA ARG A 423 -10.19 6.30 -3.17
C ARG A 423 -9.96 7.73 -2.74
N PHE A 424 -10.30 8.02 -1.49
CA PHE A 424 -10.23 9.37 -0.95
C PHE A 424 -9.70 9.32 0.48
N ALA A 425 -8.67 10.11 0.79
CA ALA A 425 -8.20 10.29 2.16
C ALA A 425 -8.07 11.76 2.48
N LEU A 426 -8.60 12.16 3.62
CA LEU A 426 -8.52 13.52 4.12
C LEU A 426 -8.23 13.43 5.62
N TYR A 427 -6.99 13.74 6.00
CA TYR A 427 -6.52 13.78 7.37
C TYR A 427 -6.13 15.23 7.67
N LEU A 428 -6.85 15.89 8.56
CA LEU A 428 -6.67 17.29 8.88
C LEU A 428 -6.20 17.46 10.32
N ARG A 429 -6.42 18.66 10.87
CA ARG A 429 -6.34 18.97 12.30
C ARG A 429 -7.73 19.33 12.82
N PRO A 430 -7.97 19.32 14.14
CA PRO A 430 -9.25 19.72 14.72
C PRO A 430 -9.73 21.08 14.19
N GLY A 431 -11.00 21.16 13.78
CA GLY A 431 -11.57 22.36 13.15
C GLY A 431 -11.29 22.50 11.65
N GLY A 432 -10.54 21.57 11.04
CA GLY A 432 -10.20 21.62 9.62
C GLY A 432 -11.37 21.37 8.66
N LEU A 433 -12.40 20.64 9.11
CA LEU A 433 -13.63 20.38 8.35
C LEU A 433 -14.83 20.37 9.29
N THR A 434 -15.88 21.11 8.92
CA THR A 434 -17.11 21.15 9.73
C THR A 434 -18.02 19.96 9.44
N ASP A 435 -19.12 19.84 10.19
CA ASP A 435 -20.19 18.87 9.90
C ASP A 435 -20.82 19.09 8.51
N GLU A 436 -20.82 20.33 7.98
CA GLU A 436 -21.28 20.63 6.63
C GLU A 436 -20.31 20.11 5.57
N GLY A 437 -19.00 20.34 5.77
CA GLY A 437 -17.96 19.78 4.91
C GLY A 437 -18.00 18.24 4.89
N LEU A 438 -18.20 17.62 6.05
CA LEU A 438 -18.34 16.17 6.16
C LEU A 438 -19.61 15.65 5.44
N ASN A 439 -20.73 16.37 5.52
CA ASN A 439 -21.92 16.09 4.73
C ASN A 439 -21.64 16.18 3.21
N TYR A 440 -20.88 17.18 2.76
CA TYR A 440 -20.47 17.27 1.35
C TYR A 440 -19.66 16.06 0.89
N ILE A 441 -18.79 15.49 1.74
CA ILE A 441 -18.12 14.22 1.43
C ILE A 441 -19.15 13.13 1.17
N GLY A 442 -20.14 13.00 2.05
CA GLY A 442 -21.25 12.05 1.89
C GLY A 442 -21.99 12.21 0.56
N LEU A 443 -22.34 13.45 0.22
CA LEU A 443 -23.16 13.79 -0.95
C LEU A 443 -22.45 13.65 -2.29
N TYR A 444 -21.16 13.98 -2.38
CA TYR A 444 -20.45 14.06 -3.67
C TYR A 444 -19.51 12.89 -3.96
N SER A 445 -19.33 11.95 -3.03
CA SER A 445 -18.43 10.80 -3.18
C SER A 445 -19.11 9.53 -3.73
N GLN A 446 -19.83 9.65 -4.86
CA GLN A 446 -20.70 8.59 -5.39
C GLN A 446 -19.95 7.31 -5.80
N ASN A 447 -18.72 7.47 -6.30
CA ASN A 447 -17.89 6.38 -6.84
C ASN A 447 -16.81 5.87 -5.86
N VAL A 448 -16.67 6.51 -4.70
CA VAL A 448 -15.60 6.21 -3.74
C VAL A 448 -15.91 4.91 -3.01
N ARG A 449 -14.93 4.00 -2.98
CA ARG A 449 -15.03 2.68 -2.35
C ARG A 449 -14.17 2.54 -1.10
N TRP A 450 -13.17 3.38 -0.95
CA TRP A 450 -12.32 3.43 0.23
C TRP A 450 -12.15 4.87 0.69
N MET A 451 -12.35 5.11 1.98
CA MET A 451 -12.10 6.39 2.65
C MET A 451 -11.22 6.24 3.87
N LEU A 452 -10.29 7.19 4.04
CA LEU A 452 -9.62 7.49 5.31
C LEU A 452 -9.98 8.91 5.72
N LEU A 453 -10.56 9.08 6.91
CA LEU A 453 -10.93 10.37 7.46
C LEU A 453 -10.20 10.57 8.79
N GLY A 454 -9.42 11.65 8.89
CA GLY A 454 -8.66 12.02 10.07
C GLY A 454 -9.03 13.41 10.55
N ASP A 455 -9.37 13.56 11.84
CA ASP A 455 -9.67 14.86 12.48
C ASP A 455 -10.70 15.71 11.68
N VAL A 456 -11.77 15.06 11.20
CA VAL A 456 -12.87 15.71 10.46
C VAL A 456 -14.17 15.72 11.26
N GLY A 457 -15.01 16.72 11.00
CA GLY A 457 -16.29 16.88 11.68
C GLY A 457 -16.15 17.45 13.08
N LEU A 458 -17.20 18.09 13.57
CA LEU A 458 -17.27 18.73 14.88
C LEU A 458 -18.17 17.96 15.84
N SER A 459 -19.10 17.16 15.33
CA SER A 459 -20.03 16.40 16.14
C SER A 459 -20.53 15.12 15.46
N ASP A 460 -21.27 14.33 16.22
CA ASP A 460 -21.98 13.14 15.72
C ASP A 460 -22.94 13.48 14.57
N ALA A 461 -23.51 14.69 14.53
CA ALA A 461 -24.42 15.10 13.46
C ALA A 461 -23.74 15.09 12.08
N GLY A 462 -22.48 15.50 11.99
CA GLY A 462 -21.71 15.44 10.75
C GLY A 462 -21.55 14.02 10.23
N LEU A 463 -21.17 13.08 11.10
CA LEU A 463 -21.04 11.66 10.73
C LEU A 463 -22.37 11.06 10.26
N LEU A 464 -23.47 11.39 10.94
CA LEU A 464 -24.81 10.90 10.61
C LEU A 464 -25.36 11.47 9.30
N GLN A 465 -24.99 12.68 8.90
CA GLN A 465 -25.33 13.20 7.57
C GLN A 465 -24.45 12.56 6.49
N PHE A 466 -23.15 12.42 6.76
CA PHE A 466 -22.23 11.71 5.87
C PHE A 466 -22.71 10.29 5.55
N SER A 467 -23.17 9.53 6.55
CA SER A 467 -23.57 8.14 6.39
C SER A 467 -24.86 7.92 5.58
N LYS A 468 -25.65 8.98 5.34
CA LYS A 468 -26.79 8.93 4.41
C LYS A 468 -26.36 8.97 2.95
N GLY A 469 -25.11 9.34 2.68
CA GLY A 469 -24.50 9.37 1.35
C GLY A 469 -23.64 8.14 1.04
N CYS A 470 -22.60 8.32 0.23
CA CYS A 470 -21.55 7.30 -0.02
C CYS A 470 -22.07 5.90 -0.47
N PRO A 471 -22.86 5.80 -1.55
CA PRO A 471 -23.52 4.53 -1.91
C PRO A 471 -22.56 3.41 -2.28
N SER A 472 -21.33 3.73 -2.69
CA SER A 472 -20.31 2.76 -3.11
C SER A 472 -19.24 2.46 -2.05
N LEU A 473 -19.33 3.06 -0.85
CA LEU A 473 -18.27 2.98 0.15
C LEU A 473 -18.20 1.58 0.76
N GLN A 474 -17.07 0.90 0.58
CA GLN A 474 -16.85 -0.48 1.03
C GLN A 474 -15.91 -0.56 2.23
N ARG A 475 -14.98 0.39 2.37
CA ARG A 475 -13.96 0.41 3.42
C ARG A 475 -13.82 1.80 3.98
N LEU A 476 -14.12 1.97 5.27
CA LEU A 476 -14.02 3.24 5.99
C LEU A 476 -12.97 3.11 7.09
N GLU A 477 -12.05 4.06 7.14
CA GLU A 477 -11.01 4.18 8.15
C GLU A 477 -11.11 5.56 8.79
N ILE A 478 -11.27 5.64 10.11
CA ILE A 478 -11.46 6.89 10.86
C ILE A 478 -10.41 6.98 11.97
N ARG A 479 -9.77 8.14 12.13
CA ARG A 479 -8.84 8.39 13.23
C ARG A 479 -8.99 9.81 13.77
N GLY A 480 -8.81 10.01 15.07
CA GLY A 480 -8.77 11.36 15.67
C GLY A 480 -10.11 12.11 15.63
N CYS A 481 -11.22 11.44 15.31
CA CYS A 481 -12.51 12.11 15.21
C CYS A 481 -13.27 12.07 16.54
N VAL A 482 -14.11 13.08 16.77
CA VAL A 482 -14.86 13.24 18.03
C VAL A 482 -16.15 12.41 18.10
N PHE A 483 -16.30 11.39 17.26
CA PHE A 483 -17.56 10.64 17.14
C PHE A 483 -17.77 9.67 18.31
N SER A 484 -19.02 9.55 18.77
CA SER A 484 -19.41 8.58 19.78
C SER A 484 -19.54 7.15 19.23
N GLU A 485 -19.44 6.15 20.10
CA GLU A 485 -19.76 4.75 19.76
C GLU A 485 -21.14 4.62 19.12
N HIS A 486 -22.14 5.29 19.70
CA HIS A 486 -23.51 5.31 19.19
C HIS A 486 -23.57 5.83 17.75
N ALA A 487 -22.98 6.99 17.49
CA ALA A 487 -23.00 7.60 16.15
C ALA A 487 -22.26 6.73 15.12
N LEU A 488 -21.12 6.13 15.49
CA LEU A 488 -20.40 5.17 14.66
C LEU A 488 -21.26 3.97 14.31
N ALA A 489 -21.93 3.36 15.31
CA ALA A 489 -22.78 2.21 15.08
C ALA A 489 -23.97 2.56 14.16
N VAL A 490 -24.65 3.68 14.40
CA VAL A 490 -25.76 4.14 13.54
C VAL A 490 -25.26 4.42 12.11
N ALA A 491 -24.14 5.12 11.94
CA ALA A 491 -23.57 5.40 10.62
C ALA A 491 -23.28 4.11 9.83
N VAL A 492 -22.74 3.09 10.49
CA VAL A 492 -22.46 1.76 9.89
C VAL A 492 -23.73 1.02 9.45
N THR A 493 -24.88 1.30 10.07
CA THR A 493 -26.17 0.74 9.62
C THR A 493 -26.72 1.45 8.38
N GLN A 494 -26.37 2.72 8.16
CA GLN A 494 -26.83 3.52 7.02
C GLN A 494 -25.96 3.30 5.77
N LEU A 495 -24.67 3.01 5.94
CA LEU A 495 -23.73 2.77 4.84
C LEU A 495 -23.92 1.39 4.20
N ALA A 496 -24.85 1.29 3.24
CA ALA A 496 -25.31 0.02 2.64
C ALA A 496 -24.20 -0.83 1.98
N SER A 497 -23.16 -0.21 1.43
CA SER A 497 -22.05 -0.92 0.77
C SER A 497 -20.90 -1.30 1.70
N LEU A 498 -20.93 -0.88 2.97
CA LEU A 498 -19.78 -0.99 3.87
C LEU A 498 -19.50 -2.45 4.23
N ARG A 499 -18.25 -2.86 4.07
CA ARG A 499 -17.78 -4.23 4.36
C ARG A 499 -16.63 -4.29 5.36
N TYR A 500 -16.01 -3.15 5.62
CA TYR A 500 -14.87 -3.01 6.51
C TYR A 500 -14.90 -1.63 7.16
N LEU A 501 -14.69 -1.59 8.47
CA LEU A 501 -14.52 -0.39 9.27
C LEU A 501 -13.26 -0.55 10.14
N TRP A 502 -12.43 0.48 10.19
CA TRP A 502 -11.43 0.63 11.25
C TRP A 502 -11.54 2.03 11.86
N VAL A 503 -11.55 2.12 13.18
CA VAL A 503 -11.61 3.39 13.94
C VAL A 503 -10.54 3.39 15.00
N GLN A 504 -9.85 4.51 15.21
CA GLN A 504 -8.98 4.75 16.36
C GLN A 504 -9.29 6.12 16.98
N GLY A 505 -9.55 6.14 18.29
CA GLY A 505 -9.96 7.36 18.99
C GLY A 505 -11.41 7.71 18.70
N TYR A 506 -12.28 7.43 19.67
CA TYR A 506 -13.72 7.68 19.63
C TYR A 506 -14.22 7.92 21.06
N ARG A 507 -15.39 8.55 21.23
CA ARG A 507 -16.02 8.73 22.54
C ARG A 507 -16.71 7.43 22.96
N ALA A 508 -16.06 6.68 23.85
CA ALA A 508 -16.60 5.45 24.43
C ALA A 508 -17.89 5.71 25.22
N SER A 509 -18.85 4.80 25.15
CA SER A 509 -20.08 4.88 25.96
C SER A 509 -19.79 4.43 27.39
N SER A 510 -20.54 4.95 28.36
CA SER A 510 -20.38 4.56 29.78
C SER A 510 -20.66 3.08 30.04
N MET A 511 -21.46 2.43 29.17
CA MET A 511 -21.80 1.01 29.28
C MET A 511 -21.03 0.11 28.32
N GLY A 512 -20.26 0.67 27.38
CA GLY A 512 -19.50 -0.09 26.36
C GLY A 512 -20.36 -0.95 25.42
N ARG A 513 -21.66 -0.67 25.32
CA ARG A 513 -22.65 -1.50 24.59
C ARG A 513 -23.19 -0.84 23.33
N ASP A 514 -22.93 0.43 23.09
CA ASP A 514 -23.50 1.16 21.95
C ASP A 514 -23.05 0.59 20.59
N LEU A 515 -21.86 -0.02 20.55
CA LEU A 515 -21.36 -0.72 19.36
C LEU A 515 -22.22 -1.95 18.98
N LEU A 516 -23.00 -2.51 19.90
CA LEU A 516 -23.92 -3.62 19.60
C LEU A 516 -25.05 -3.20 18.68
N LEU A 517 -25.33 -1.90 18.52
CA LEU A 517 -26.34 -1.40 17.57
C LEU A 517 -26.00 -1.72 16.10
N MET A 518 -24.72 -1.95 15.79
CA MET A 518 -24.30 -2.43 14.46
C MET A 518 -24.09 -3.94 14.39
N ALA A 519 -24.40 -4.69 15.45
CA ALA A 519 -24.32 -6.15 15.44
C ALA A 519 -25.37 -6.72 14.47
N ARG A 520 -24.91 -7.58 13.56
CA ARG A 520 -25.73 -8.22 12.53
C ARG A 520 -25.06 -9.49 12.04
N PRO A 521 -25.80 -10.43 11.41
CA PRO A 521 -25.21 -11.67 10.90
C PRO A 521 -24.00 -11.41 10.01
N TYR A 522 -22.97 -12.23 10.16
CA TYR A 522 -21.70 -12.14 9.43
C TYR A 522 -20.85 -10.89 9.72
N TRP A 523 -21.27 -9.97 10.60
CA TRP A 523 -20.51 -8.77 10.93
C TRP A 523 -19.71 -8.98 12.21
N ASN A 524 -18.40 -9.19 12.06
CA ASN A 524 -17.48 -9.32 13.18
C ASN A 524 -17.06 -7.94 13.66
N ILE A 525 -16.95 -7.76 14.99
CA ILE A 525 -16.44 -6.55 15.63
C ILE A 525 -15.32 -6.98 16.59
N GLU A 526 -14.15 -6.38 16.45
CA GLU A 526 -12.96 -6.58 17.27
C GLU A 526 -12.54 -5.26 17.90
N LEU A 527 -12.20 -5.31 19.18
CA LEU A 527 -11.69 -4.17 19.94
C LEU A 527 -10.20 -4.39 20.24
N ILE A 528 -9.39 -3.37 20.00
CA ILE A 528 -8.00 -3.32 20.47
C ILE A 528 -7.99 -2.26 21.58
N PRO A 529 -7.79 -2.64 22.86
CA PRO A 529 -7.82 -1.68 23.97
C PRO A 529 -6.77 -0.58 23.83
N ALA A 530 -7.00 0.53 24.53
CA ALA A 530 -6.00 1.59 24.64
C ALA A 530 -4.75 1.02 25.31
N ARG A 531 -3.58 1.39 24.79
CA ARG A 531 -2.29 0.86 25.26
C ARG A 531 -1.22 1.94 25.24
N ARG A 532 -0.25 1.82 26.13
CA ARG A 532 0.99 2.60 26.07
C ARG A 532 1.97 1.85 25.20
N VAL A 533 2.42 2.50 24.13
CA VAL A 533 3.40 1.93 23.20
C VAL A 533 4.69 2.72 23.35
N VAL A 534 5.79 2.00 23.55
CA VAL A 534 7.12 2.60 23.45
C VAL A 534 7.40 2.80 21.98
N VAL A 535 7.42 4.05 21.54
CA VAL A 535 7.87 4.42 20.21
C VAL A 535 9.37 4.65 20.33
N ASN A 536 10.16 3.81 19.65
CA ASN A 536 11.59 4.06 19.51
C ASN A 536 11.74 5.15 18.46
N GLU A 537 12.13 6.35 18.88
CA GLU A 537 12.69 7.32 17.95
C GLU A 537 14.11 6.87 17.55
N LEU A 538 14.54 7.23 16.34
CA LEU A 538 15.84 6.87 15.78
C LEU A 538 17.02 7.34 16.65
N ALA A 539 16.79 8.28 17.58
CA ALA A 539 17.77 8.84 18.52
C ALA A 539 17.91 8.07 19.85
N GLY A 540 17.22 6.94 20.05
CA GLY A 540 17.35 6.13 21.28
C GLY A 540 16.61 6.69 22.50
N GLU A 541 15.79 7.73 22.34
CA GLU A 541 14.84 8.18 23.36
C GLU A 541 13.54 7.35 23.26
N HIS A 542 13.12 6.78 24.40
CA HIS A 542 11.88 6.02 24.51
C HIS A 542 10.72 6.96 24.81
N VAL A 543 9.95 7.35 23.78
CA VAL A 543 8.71 8.10 23.98
C VAL A 543 7.57 7.11 24.23
N VAL A 544 6.94 7.21 25.40
CA VAL A 544 5.72 6.46 25.71
C VAL A 544 4.52 7.19 25.09
N ALA A 545 4.04 6.72 23.95
CA ALA A 545 2.84 7.25 23.32
C ALA A 545 1.58 6.50 23.81
N GLU A 546 0.55 7.23 24.20
CA GLU A 546 -0.76 6.64 24.47
C GLU A 546 -1.48 6.38 23.14
N HIS A 547 -1.70 5.11 22.81
CA HIS A 547 -2.51 4.69 21.68
C HIS A 547 -3.96 4.53 22.15
N PRO A 548 -4.92 5.30 21.62
CA PRO A 548 -6.34 5.13 21.93
C PRO A 548 -6.86 3.76 21.49
N ALA A 549 -8.02 3.36 22.03
CA ALA A 549 -8.67 2.11 21.64
C ALA A 549 -9.08 2.11 20.15
N HIS A 550 -9.06 0.92 19.54
CA HIS A 550 -9.46 0.70 18.15
C HIS A 550 -10.74 -0.12 18.07
N ILE A 551 -11.53 0.15 17.04
CA ILE A 551 -12.60 -0.72 16.56
C ILE A 551 -12.18 -1.23 15.18
N LEU A 552 -12.26 -2.54 14.97
CA LEU A 552 -12.16 -3.16 13.67
C LEU A 552 -13.42 -3.99 13.43
N ALA A 553 -14.16 -3.70 12.36
CA ALA A 553 -15.36 -4.46 12.03
C ALA A 553 -15.39 -4.83 10.55
N TYR A 554 -15.87 -6.03 10.24
CA TYR A 554 -15.85 -6.55 8.87
C TYR A 554 -16.85 -7.67 8.64
N TYR A 555 -17.31 -7.82 7.40
CA TYR A 555 -18.11 -8.99 7.01
C TYR A 555 -17.23 -10.24 6.86
N SER A 556 -17.71 -11.38 7.38
CA SER A 556 -17.08 -12.69 7.24
C SER A 556 -18.09 -13.83 7.10
N LEU A 557 -17.86 -14.70 6.11
CA LEU A 557 -18.56 -15.98 5.93
C LEU A 557 -17.90 -17.14 6.70
N ALA A 558 -16.84 -16.86 7.46
CA ALA A 558 -16.15 -17.82 8.32
C ALA A 558 -16.58 -17.72 9.80
N GLY A 559 -17.36 -16.70 10.16
CA GLY A 559 -17.64 -16.38 11.56
C GLY A 559 -16.48 -15.62 12.21
N GLN A 560 -16.43 -15.61 13.54
CA GLN A 560 -15.30 -15.07 14.29
C GLN A 560 -14.05 -15.93 14.08
N ARG A 561 -12.89 -15.28 14.04
CA ARG A 561 -11.60 -15.96 13.94
C ARG A 561 -11.25 -16.63 15.28
N THR A 562 -10.29 -17.55 15.25
CA THR A 562 -9.92 -18.36 16.43
C THR A 562 -8.53 -18.03 16.97
N ASP A 563 -7.83 -17.09 16.35
CA ASP A 563 -6.42 -16.76 16.57
C ASP A 563 -6.25 -15.35 17.13
N PHE A 564 -7.15 -14.94 18.03
CA PHE A 564 -7.03 -13.68 18.74
C PHE A 564 -5.82 -13.71 19.69
N PRO A 565 -4.94 -12.69 19.68
CA PRO A 565 -4.04 -12.47 20.80
C PRO A 565 -4.81 -11.93 22.01
N GLU A 566 -4.18 -11.95 23.19
CA GLU A 566 -4.76 -11.42 24.43
C GLU A 566 -5.11 -9.92 24.34
N THR A 567 -4.47 -9.20 23.40
CA THR A 567 -4.66 -7.76 23.17
C THR A 567 -5.84 -7.43 22.27
N VAL A 568 -6.61 -8.43 21.80
CA VAL A 568 -7.78 -8.23 20.93
C VAL A 568 -9.00 -8.89 21.55
N ILE A 569 -10.06 -8.11 21.75
CA ILE A 569 -11.31 -8.56 22.35
C ILE A 569 -12.38 -8.67 21.25
N PRO A 570 -12.90 -9.87 20.93
CA PRO A 570 -14.06 -9.99 20.05
C PRO A 570 -15.33 -9.54 20.79
N LEU A 571 -16.17 -8.76 20.10
CA LEU A 571 -17.50 -8.40 20.62
C LEU A 571 -18.51 -9.45 20.13
N GLU A 572 -19.03 -10.28 21.05
CA GLU A 572 -20.04 -11.30 20.74
C GLU A 572 -21.46 -10.74 20.77
N SER A 573 -22.30 -11.18 19.81
CA SER A 573 -23.75 -10.91 19.79
C SER A 573 -24.58 -11.85 20.68
N SER A 574 -23.96 -12.91 21.21
CA SER A 574 -24.58 -13.95 22.04
C SER A 574 -25.13 -13.44 23.38
N LEU A 575 -24.71 -12.25 23.83
CA LEU A 575 -25.23 -11.60 25.04
C LEU A 575 -26.62 -10.94 24.87
N CYS A 576 -27.24 -11.01 23.69
CA CYS A 576 -28.52 -10.34 23.40
C CYS A 576 -29.70 -11.26 23.04
N VAL A 577 -29.58 -12.59 23.19
CA VAL A 577 -30.72 -13.52 22.96
C VAL A 577 -31.45 -13.91 24.27
N THR A 578 -31.05 -13.34 25.41
CA THR A 578 -31.76 -13.56 26.69
C THR A 578 -32.01 -12.24 27.42
N SER A 579 -33.04 -11.51 26.99
CA SER A 579 -33.79 -10.56 27.83
C SER A 579 -35.11 -10.24 27.17
#